data_AF-A0A963ET59-F1
#
_entry.id   AF-A0A963ET59-F1
#
_cell.length_a   1.000
_cell.length_b   1.000
_cell.length_c   1.000
_cell.angle_alpha   90.00
_cell.angle_beta   90.00
_cell.angle_gamma   90.00
#
_symmetry.space_group_name_H-M   'P 1'
#
loop_
_entity.id
_entity.type
_entity.pdbx_description
1 polymer ?
#
loop_
_entity_poly.entity_id
_entity_poly.type
_entity_poly.pdbx_seq_one_letter_code
_entity_poly.pdbx_strand_id
1 'polypeptide(L)' 'MKWSWKIARIAGIDVYVHASFLFLVYLAGIAYWNEQGTLAAVVAGVGFILALFGCVVLHEYGHALTARRYGIRTRNITL' A
#
# COMPACT_ATOMS: atom_id res chain seq x y z
N MET A 1 -4.89 0.80 -17.13
CA MET A 1 -4.57 0.13 -15.86
C MET A 1 -5.39 -1.16 -15.71
N LYS A 2 -5.16 -2.18 -16.54
CA LYS A 2 -5.95 -3.44 -16.47
C LYS A 2 -5.67 -4.28 -15.20
N TRP A 3 -4.69 -3.88 -14.40
CA TRP A 3 -4.14 -4.61 -13.25
C TRP A 3 -4.15 -3.78 -11.95
N SER A 4 -4.89 -2.67 -11.92
CA SER A 4 -5.12 -1.86 -10.71
C SER A 4 -6.54 -2.07 -10.20
N TRP A 5 -6.68 -2.41 -8.93
CA TRP A 5 -7.98 -2.58 -8.28
C TRP A 5 -8.18 -1.50 -7.24
N LYS A 6 -9.40 -0.94 -7.18
CA LYS A 6 -9.78 0.03 -6.14
C LYS A 6 -10.02 -0.72 -4.84
N ILE A 7 -9.27 -0.37 -3.80
CA ILE A 7 -9.38 -1.00 -2.48
C ILE A 7 -10.19 -0.16 -1.50
N ALA A 8 -10.17 1.15 -1.63
CA ALA A 8 -10.84 2.06 -0.70
C ALA A 8 -11.18 3.40 -1.35
N ARG A 9 -12.09 4.15 -0.72
CA ARG A 9 -12.28 5.59 -0.96
C ARG A 9 -12.31 6.29 0.39
N ILE A 10 -11.31 7.11 0.67
CA ILE A 10 -11.19 7.86 1.94
C ILE A 10 -11.07 9.35 1.61
N ALA A 11 -11.84 10.18 2.31
CA ALA A 11 -11.87 11.64 2.14
C ALA A 11 -12.15 12.13 0.69
N GLY A 12 -12.84 11.31 -0.12
CA GLY A 12 -13.14 11.58 -1.53
C GLY A 12 -12.03 11.19 -2.51
N ILE A 13 -10.96 10.55 -2.03
CA ILE A 13 -9.82 10.09 -2.82
C ILE A 13 -9.91 8.57 -2.98
N ASP A 14 -9.82 8.10 -4.21
CA ASP A 14 -9.81 6.67 -4.53
C ASP A 14 -8.41 6.08 -4.35
N VAL A 15 -8.31 5.02 -3.55
CA VAL A 15 -7.06 4.27 -3.35
C VAL A 15 -7.08 3.02 -4.21
N TYR A 16 -6.07 2.88 -5.06
CA TYR A 16 -5.87 1.74 -5.95
C TYR A 16 -4.62 0.97 -5.54
N VAL A 17 -4.65 -0.34 -5.75
CA VAL A 17 -3.49 -1.24 -5.61
C VAL A 17 -3.25 -1.90 -6.95
N HIS A 18 -2.03 -1.78 -7.47
CA HIS A 18 -1.57 -2.48 -8.65
C HIS A 18 -1.10 -3.90 -8.29
N ALA A 19 -1.22 -4.87 -9.20
CA ALA A 19 -0.79 -6.24 -8.90
C ALA A 19 0.71 -6.41 -8.62
N SER A 20 1.53 -5.44 -9.05
CA SER A 20 2.95 -5.38 -8.68
C SER A 20 3.14 -5.29 -7.16
N PHE A 21 2.24 -4.62 -6.46
CA PHE A 21 2.26 -4.57 -5.00
C PHE A 21 1.99 -5.96 -4.39
N LEU A 22 0.99 -6.69 -4.89
CA LEU A 22 0.71 -8.05 -4.44
C LEU A 22 1.88 -9.00 -4.72
N PHE A 23 2.53 -8.82 -5.87
CA PHE A 23 3.75 -9.56 -6.21
C PHE A 23 4.89 -9.26 -5.23
N LEU A 24 5.06 -8.00 -4.82
CA LEU A 24 6.04 -7.60 -3.81
C LEU A 24 5.73 -8.23 -2.44
N VAL A 25 4.47 -8.24 -2.00
CA VAL A 25 4.06 -8.92 -0.76
C VAL A 25 4.33 -10.42 -0.84
N TYR A 26 4.05 -11.05 -1.98
CA TYR A 26 4.34 -12.47 -2.21
C TYR A 26 5.84 -12.76 -2.14
N LEU A 27 6.68 -11.96 -2.81
CA LEU A 27 8.13 -12.10 -2.76
C LEU A 27 8.67 -11.93 -1.34
N ALA A 28 8.14 -10.98 -0.57
CA ALA A 28 8.51 -10.81 0.82
C ALA A 28 8.13 -12.03 1.67
N GLY A 29 6.93 -12.58 1.49
CA GLY A 29 6.53 -13.81 2.17
C GLY A 29 7.48 -14.98 1.87
N ILE A 30 7.88 -15.15 0.61
CA ILE A 30 8.87 -16.16 0.21
C ILE A 30 10.24 -15.88 0.84
N ALA A 31 10.70 -14.63 0.86
CA ALA A 31 12.00 -14.28 1.44
C ALA A 31 12.06 -14.67 2.93
N TYR A 32 11.07 -14.24 3.72
CA TYR A 32 10.98 -14.57 5.14
C TYR A 32 10.79 -16.08 5.40
N TRP A 33 10.08 -16.79 4.51
CA TRP A 33 9.99 -18.24 4.58
C TRP A 33 11.32 -18.93 4.32
N ASN A 34 12.12 -18.46 3.36
CA ASN A 34 13.42 -19.06 3.07
C ASN A 34 14.45 -18.79 4.18
N GLU A 35 14.38 -17.64 4.85
CA GLU A 35 15.29 -17.32 5.95
C GLU A 35 15.02 -18.13 7.21
N GLN A 36 13.75 -18.30 7.59
CA GLN A 36 13.39 -18.81 8.92
C GLN A 36 12.50 -20.06 8.88
N GLY A 37 11.87 -20.37 7.77
CA GLY A 37 11.02 -21.57 7.60
C GLY A 37 9.77 -21.61 8.48
N THR A 38 9.42 -20.52 9.16
CA THR A 38 8.28 -20.46 10.07
C THR A 38 7.16 -19.58 9.52
N LEU A 39 5.91 -19.97 9.81
CA LEU A 39 4.74 -19.15 9.50
C LEU A 39 4.77 -17.80 10.22
N ALA A 40 5.31 -17.76 11.44
CA ALA A 40 5.44 -16.52 12.20
C ALA A 40 6.34 -15.49 11.49
N ALA A 41 7.45 -15.93 10.89
CA ALA A 41 8.34 -15.07 10.11
C ALA A 41 7.64 -14.44 8.90
N VAL A 42 6.89 -15.26 8.16
CA VAL A 42 6.13 -14.80 6.99
C VAL A 42 5.08 -13.76 7.38
N VAL A 43 4.33 -14.03 8.46
CA VAL A 43 3.33 -13.08 8.96
C VAL A 43 3.98 -11.77 9.41
N ALA A 44 5.13 -11.84 10.08
CA ALA A 44 5.88 -10.65 10.50
C ALA A 44 6.38 -9.84 9.29
N GLY A 45 6.97 -10.50 8.29
CA GLY A 45 7.48 -9.84 7.08
C GLY A 45 6.38 -9.21 6.23
N VAL A 46 5.29 -9.95 5.98
CA VAL A 46 4.09 -9.43 5.29
C VAL A 46 3.47 -8.28 6.08
N GLY A 47 3.31 -8.44 7.39
CA GLY A 47 2.80 -7.40 8.28
C GLY A 47 3.65 -6.13 8.25
N PHE A 48 4.98 -6.27 8.23
CA PHE A 48 5.90 -5.16 8.11
C PHE A 48 5.73 -4.40 6.78
N ILE A 49 5.66 -5.10 5.64
CA ILE A 49 5.45 -4.45 4.34
C ILE A 49 4.10 -3.72 4.29
N LEU A 50 3.04 -4.36 4.79
CA LEU A 50 1.72 -3.73 4.84
C LEU A 50 1.72 -2.48 5.74
N ALA A 51 2.42 -2.52 6.88
CA ALA A 51 2.56 -1.36 7.77
C ALA A 51 3.35 -0.23 7.10
N LEU A 52 4.46 -0.55 6.44
CA LEU A 52 5.30 0.43 5.71
C LEU A 52 4.49 1.12 4.60
N PHE A 53 3.80 0.35 3.76
CA PHE A 53 2.95 0.93 2.72
C PHE A 53 1.72 1.64 3.29
N GLY A 54 1.21 1.21 4.44
CA GLY A 54 0.23 1.96 5.22
C GLY A 54 0.74 3.36 5.56
N CYS A 55 2.00 3.49 6.02
CA CYS A 55 2.63 4.78 6.26
C CYS A 55 2.77 5.61 4.98
N VAL A 56 3.13 5.00 3.85
CA VAL A 56 3.20 5.69 2.55
C VAL A 56 1.83 6.22 2.14
N VAL A 57 0.77 5.42 2.27
CA VAL A 57 -0.60 5.88 2.01
C VAL A 57 -0.94 7.08 2.88
N LEU A 58 -0.66 7.01 4.18
CA LEU A 58 -0.90 8.13 5.10
C LEU A 58 -0.07 9.38 4.73
N HIS A 59 1.17 9.20 4.28
CA HIS A 59 2.02 10.27 3.79
C HIS A 59 1.43 10.96 2.56
N GLU A 60 0.98 10.18 1.57
CA GLU A 60 0.29 10.70 0.39
C GLU A 60 -1.03 11.40 0.74
N TYR A 61 -1.76 10.90 1.74
CA TYR A 61 -2.92 11.61 2.30
C TYR A 61 -2.53 12.94 2.93
N GLY A 62 -1.38 13.05 3.59
CA GLY A 62 -0.85 14.31 4.10
C GLY A 62 -0.66 15.34 2.99
N HIS A 63 -0.06 14.94 1.87
CA HIS A 63 0.07 15.79 0.67
C HIS A 63 -1.30 16.18 0.11
N ALA A 64 -2.18 15.20 -0.08
CA ALA A 64 -3.48 15.43 -0.68
C ALA A 64 -4.39 16.34 0.17
N LEU A 65 -4.39 16.17 1.49
CA LEU A 65 -5.15 17.01 2.40
C LEU A 65 -4.57 18.43 2.47
N THR A 66 -3.25 18.57 2.43
CA THR A 66 -2.60 19.88 2.38
C THR A 66 -2.90 20.59 1.08
N ALA A 67 -2.76 19.92 -0.07
CA ALA A 67 -3.11 20.46 -1.38
C ALA A 67 -4.59 20.90 -1.41
N ARG A 68 -5.49 20.10 -0.85
CA ARG A 68 -6.93 20.40 -0.79
C ARG A 68 -7.22 21.71 -0.06
N ARG A 69 -6.41 22.11 0.93
CA ARG A 69 -6.51 23.42 1.58
C ARG A 69 -6.22 24.59 0.62
N TYR A 70 -5.40 24.35 -0.40
CA TYR A 70 -5.05 25.32 -1.45
C TYR A 70 -5.92 25.17 -2.72
N GLY A 71 -7.05 24.45 -2.68
CA GLY A 71 -7.91 24.21 -3.87
C GLY A 71 -7.44 23.06 -4.79
N ILE A 72 -6.30 22.46 -4.44
CA ILE A 72 -5.64 21.24 -4.90
C ILE A 72 -6.43 19.94 -4.82
N ARG A 73 -7.30 19.55 -5.77
CA ARG A 73 -8.00 18.25 -5.65
C ARG A 73 -7.19 17.08 -6.21
N THR A 74 -6.64 16.26 -5.32
CA THR A 74 -6.08 14.95 -5.68
C THR A 74 -7.21 13.96 -5.98
N ARG A 75 -7.17 13.29 -7.13
CA ARG A 75 -8.28 12.47 -7.63
C ARG A 75 -8.14 10.99 -7.24
N ASN A 76 -6.90 10.50 -7.16
CA ASN A 76 -6.57 9.10 -6.96
C ASN A 76 -5.17 8.94 -6.35
N ILE A 77 -5.04 7.97 -5.44
CA ILE A 77 -3.77 7.47 -4.90
C ILE A 77 -3.62 6.03 -5.42
N THR A 78 -2.46 5.67 -5.95
CA THR A 78 -2.19 4.31 -6.45
C THR A 78 -0.91 3.78 -5.81
N LEU A 79 -0.98 2.55 -5.33
CA LEU A 79 0.14 1.77 -4.80
C LEU A 79 0.58 0.71 -5.82
#